data_AF-A0A8T7KJ11-F1
#
_entry.id   AF-A0A8T7KJ11-F1
#
_cell.length_a   1.000
_cell.length_b   1.000
_cell.length_c   1.000
_cell.angle_alpha   90.00
_cell.angle_beta   90.00
_cell.angle_gamma   90.00
#
_symmetry.space_group_name_H-M   'P 1'
#
loop_
_entity.id
_entity.type
_entity.pdbx_description
1 polymer ?
#
loop_
_entity_poly.entity_id
_entity_poly.type
_entity_poly.pdbx_seq_one_letter_code
_entity_poly.pdbx_strand_id
1 'polypeptide(L)'
;MRPLLPRILRRLFPGRKDSFIFERQTVILPAKPESLNLYIHLPFCRQLCPFCPYMKEVYDPAVSAAYQEALLQELESYLTCYGARLTSNRSILAAARPP
;
A
#
# COMPACT_ATOMS: atom_id res chain seq x y z
N MET A 1 -27.49 14.88 -9.71
CA MET A 1 -27.45 15.95 -8.68
C MET A 1 -26.59 15.47 -7.52
N ARG A 2 -25.52 16.19 -7.14
CA ARG A 2 -24.67 15.78 -6.01
C ARG A 2 -25.35 16.23 -4.71
N PRO A 3 -25.84 15.33 -3.85
CA PRO A 3 -26.59 15.74 -2.66
C PRO A 3 -25.69 16.57 -1.73
N LEU A 4 -26.20 17.71 -1.27
CA LEU A 4 -25.47 18.64 -0.39
C LEU A 4 -25.40 18.15 1.06
N LEU A 5 -26.38 17.33 1.47
CA LEU A 5 -26.51 16.81 2.83
C LEU A 5 -25.24 16.09 3.31
N PRO A 6 -24.63 15.12 2.59
CA PRO A 6 -23.42 14.44 3.06
C PRO A 6 -22.17 15.33 3.11
N ARG A 7 -22.18 16.49 2.42
CA ARG A 7 -21.09 17.47 2.49
C ARG A 7 -21.23 18.35 3.73
N ILE A 8 -22.46 18.74 4.06
CA ILE A 8 -22.78 19.52 5.27
C ILE A 8 -22.51 18.67 6.51
N LEU A 9 -22.98 17.42 6.53
CA LEU A 9 -22.75 16.50 7.65
C LEU A 9 -21.25 16.24 7.88
N ARG A 10 -20.46 15.98 6.82
CA ARG A 10 -19.00 15.83 6.94
C ARG A 10 -18.26 17.07 7.42
N ARG A 11 -18.89 18.26 7.39
CA ARG A 11 -18.28 19.50 7.89
C ARG A 11 -18.71 19.82 9.33
N LEU A 12 -19.88 19.36 9.75
CA LEU A 12 -20.45 19.63 11.06
C LEU A 12 -20.14 18.56 12.11
N PHE A 13 -19.95 17.30 11.69
CA PHE A 13 -19.83 16.15 12.60
C PHE A 13 -18.41 15.59 12.87
N PRO A 14 -17.33 15.91 12.15
CA PRO A 14 -16.00 15.66 12.70
C PRO A 14 -15.84 16.63 13.86
N GLY A 15 -15.41 16.15 15.03
CA GLY A 15 -15.06 17.05 16.13
C GLY A 15 -14.15 18.17 15.62
N ARG A 16 -14.19 19.33 16.28
CA ARG A 16 -13.52 20.61 15.92
C ARG A 16 -12.00 20.53 15.58
N LYS A 17 -11.38 19.35 15.59
CA LYS A 17 -9.94 19.11 15.45
C LYS A 17 -9.53 17.93 14.57
N ASP A 18 -10.45 17.14 14.02
CA ASP A 18 -10.05 15.99 13.18
C ASP A 18 -9.78 16.46 11.76
N SER A 19 -8.54 16.87 11.54
CA SER A 19 -8.00 17.09 10.21
C SER A 19 -7.88 15.71 9.55
N PHE A 20 -8.73 15.38 8.58
CA PHE A 20 -8.63 14.16 7.78
C PHE A 20 -7.40 14.21 6.83
N ILE A 21 -6.26 14.63 7.36
CA ILE A 21 -4.97 14.67 6.68
C ILE A 21 -4.30 13.33 6.96
N PHE A 22 -3.93 12.64 5.88
CA PHE A 22 -3.05 11.49 5.96
C PHE A 22 -1.63 11.99 6.16
N GLU A 23 -1.20 12.01 7.42
CA GLU A 23 0.20 12.27 7.75
C GLU A 23 1.04 11.01 7.56
N ARG A 24 2.29 11.19 7.14
CA ARG A 24 3.24 10.08 7.07
C ARG A 24 3.47 9.54 8.48
N GLN A 25 3.08 8.29 8.70
CA GLN A 25 3.38 7.62 9.97
C GLN A 25 4.83 7.13 9.99
N THR A 26 5.51 7.36 11.12
CA THR A 26 6.79 6.69 11.40
C THR A 26 6.50 5.23 11.74
N VAL A 27 6.87 4.32 10.84
CA VAL A 27 6.66 2.89 11.03
C VAL A 27 7.67 2.38 12.07
N ILE A 28 7.18 1.99 13.26
CA ILE A 28 7.99 1.27 14.24
C ILE A 28 7.81 -0.22 13.95
N LEU A 29 8.87 -0.87 13.48
CA LEU A 29 8.84 -2.29 13.20
C LEU A 29 8.92 -3.10 14.49
N PRO A 30 8.14 -4.20 14.61
CA PRO A 30 8.22 -5.09 15.76
C PRO A 30 9.60 -5.76 15.83
N ALA A 31 9.89 -6.47 16.93
CA ALA A 31 11.10 -7.27 17.01
C ALA A 31 11.14 -8.33 15.88
N LYS A 32 12.34 -8.71 15.45
CA LYS A 32 12.54 -9.71 14.40
C LYS A 32 11.85 -11.03 14.79
N PRO A 33 10.91 -11.55 13.98
CA PRO A 33 10.28 -12.84 14.24
C PRO A 33 11.24 -14.01 13.94
N GLU A 34 10.99 -15.17 14.56
CA GLU A 34 11.77 -16.40 14.31
C GLU A 34 11.64 -16.92 12.88
N SER A 35 10.46 -16.72 12.28
CA SER A 35 10.19 -17.01 10.86
C SER A 35 9.57 -15.79 10.18
N LEU A 36 9.99 -15.53 8.94
CA LEU A 36 9.50 -14.42 8.14
C LEU A 36 8.66 -14.97 6.98
N ASN A 37 7.38 -14.60 6.95
CA ASN A 37 6.48 -14.89 5.84
C ASN A 37 6.12 -13.57 5.15
N LEU A 38 6.12 -13.56 3.82
CA LEU A 38 5.83 -12.38 3.02
C LEU A 38 4.45 -12.53 2.36
N TYR A 39 3.57 -11.56 2.62
CA TYR A 39 2.30 -11.39 1.92
C TYR A 39 2.29 -10.01 1.27
N ILE A 40 2.02 -9.96 -0.03
CA ILE A 40 1.92 -8.71 -0.79
C ILE A 40 0.50 -8.60 -1.30
N HIS A 41 -0.15 -7.47 -1.02
CA HIS A 41 -1.48 -7.16 -1.54
C HIS A 41 -1.36 -6.52 -2.93
N LEU A 42 -1.90 -7.14 -3.98
CA LEU A 42 -1.90 -6.58 -5.33
C LEU A 42 -3.30 -6.04 -5.68
N PRO A 43 -3.56 -4.72 -5.60
CA PRO A 43 -4.90 -4.18 -5.76
C PRO A 43 -5.33 -3.98 -7.24
N PHE A 44 -4.45 -4.17 -8.22
CA PHE A 44 -4.74 -3.77 -9.60
C PHE A 44 -5.47 -4.83 -10.42
N CYS A 45 -6.60 -4.44 -11.00
CA CYS A 45 -7.43 -5.30 -11.83
C CYS A 45 -7.65 -4.65 -13.21
N ARG A 46 -7.53 -5.41 -14.31
CA ARG A 46 -7.91 -4.91 -15.65
C ARG A 46 -9.39 -4.54 -15.73
N GLN A 47 -10.24 -5.31 -15.04
CA GLN A 47 -11.67 -5.12 -14.93
C GLN A 47 -12.12 -5.47 -13.51
N LEU A 48 -13.08 -4.72 -12.97
CA LEU A 48 -13.57 -4.93 -11.61
C LEU A 48 -14.72 -5.96 -11.60
N CYS A 49 -14.49 -7.11 -10.96
CA CYS A 49 -15.56 -8.09 -10.75
C CYS A 49 -16.57 -7.57 -9.71
N PRO A 50 -17.89 -7.70 -9.96
CA PRO A 50 -18.93 -7.21 -9.05
C PRO A 50 -18.96 -7.98 -7.72
N PHE A 51 -18.51 -9.24 -7.72
CA PHE A 51 -18.50 -10.11 -6.54
C PHE A 51 -17.17 -10.13 -5.78
N CYS A 52 -16.14 -9.39 -6.22
CA CYS A 52 -14.86 -9.41 -5.53
C CYS A 52 -14.92 -8.54 -4.25
N PRO A 53 -14.73 -9.11 -3.05
CA PRO A 53 -14.88 -8.39 -1.78
C PRO A 53 -13.60 -7.64 -1.37
N TYR A 54 -12.50 -7.80 -2.10
CA TYR A 54 -11.22 -7.19 -1.77
C TYR A 54 -11.12 -5.74 -2.25
N MET A 55 -10.26 -4.97 -1.58
CA MET A 55 -9.88 -3.63 -2.02
C MET A 55 -9.10 -3.74 -3.33
N LYS A 56 -9.66 -3.13 -4.38
CA LYS A 56 -9.21 -3.24 -5.75
C LYS A 56 -9.37 -1.92 -6.48
N GLU A 57 -8.44 -1.65 -7.38
CA GLU A 57 -8.37 -0.48 -8.24
C GLU A 57 -8.29 -0.92 -9.70
N VAL A 58 -8.82 -0.11 -10.61
CA VAL A 58 -8.62 -0.37 -12.05
C VAL A 58 -7.14 -0.15 -12.36
N TYR A 59 -6.56 -1.04 -13.15
CA TYR A 59 -5.16 -0.95 -13.55
C TYR A 59 -4.89 0.36 -14.30
N ASP A 60 -3.97 1.14 -13.75
CA ASP A 60 -3.37 2.31 -14.37
C ASP A 60 -1.83 2.09 -14.37
N PRO A 61 -1.16 2.16 -15.53
CA PRO A 61 0.28 1.93 -15.62
C PRO A 61 1.10 2.82 -14.68
N ALA A 62 0.78 4.11 -14.59
CA ALA A 62 1.53 5.06 -13.75
C ALA A 62 1.32 4.77 -12.26
N VAL A 63 0.07 4.47 -11.85
CA VAL A 63 -0.22 4.12 -10.45
C VAL A 63 0.43 2.80 -10.06
N SER A 64 0.40 1.80 -10.95
CA SER A 64 1.01 0.50 -10.69
C SER A 64 2.54 0.58 -10.57
N ALA A 65 3.20 1.40 -11.40
CA ALA A 65 4.62 1.66 -11.29
C ALA A 65 4.97 2.37 -9.97
N ALA A 66 4.19 3.40 -9.59
CA ALA A 66 4.38 4.08 -8.31
C ALA A 66 4.19 3.15 -7.11
N TYR A 67 3.23 2.22 -7.18
CA TYR A 67 3.02 1.19 -6.17
C TYR A 67 4.20 0.23 -6.05
N GLN A 68 4.76 -0.21 -7.19
CA GLN A 68 5.92 -1.08 -7.21
C GLN A 68 7.12 -0.42 -6.52
N GLU A 69 7.42 0.85 -6.83
CA GLU A 69 8.51 1.59 -6.20
C GLU A 69 8.29 1.75 -4.69
N ALA A 70 7.06 2.09 -4.27
CA ALA A 70 6.72 2.19 -2.85
C ALA A 70 6.90 0.85 -2.12
N LEU A 71 6.46 -0.26 -2.73
CA LEU A 71 6.60 -1.61 -2.17
C LEU A 71 8.08 -1.99 -2.00
N LEU A 72 8.93 -1.68 -2.98
CA LEU A 72 10.37 -1.95 -2.89
C LEU A 72 11.03 -1.15 -1.75
N GLN A 73 10.70 0.13 -1.62
CA GLN A 73 11.20 0.98 -0.52
C GLN A 73 10.76 0.45 0.86
N GLU A 74 9.53 -0.06 0.96
CA GLU A 74 9.01 -0.67 2.18
C GLU A 74 9.79 -1.96 2.52
N LEU A 75 10.01 -2.83 1.54
CA LEU A 75 10.82 -4.06 1.69
C LEU A 75 12.25 -3.75 2.13
N GLU A 76 12.90 -2.76 1.54
CA GLU A 76 14.25 -2.31 1.94
C GLU A 76 14.29 -1.84 3.40
N SER A 77 13.25 -1.14 3.85
CA SER A 77 13.11 -0.69 5.24
C SER A 77 13.03 -1.89 6.20
N TYR A 78 12.25 -2.93 5.86
CA TYR A 78 12.17 -4.16 6.64
C TYR A 78 13.52 -4.91 6.69
N LEU A 79 14.22 -5.03 5.56
CA LEU A 79 15.53 -5.71 5.51
C LEU A 79 16.58 -5.01 6.37
N THR A 80 16.58 -3.67 6.33
CA THR A 80 17.47 -2.83 7.14
C THR A 80 17.21 -3.03 8.62
N CYS A 81 15.94 -3.04 9.05
CA CYS A 81 15.58 -3.20 10.46
C CYS A 81 15.81 -4.63 10.99
N TYR A 82 15.57 -5.67 10.19
CA TYR A 82 15.71 -7.06 10.63
C TYR A 82 17.10 -7.66 10.38
N GLY A 83 18.02 -6.92 9.76
CA GLY A 83 19.35 -7.40 9.39
C GLY A 83 19.30 -8.65 8.51
N ALA A 84 18.22 -8.81 7.73
CA ALA A 84 18.03 -9.95 6.86
C ALA A 84 18.69 -9.67 5.51
N ARG A 85 19.55 -10.57 5.04
CA ARG A 85 20.05 -10.54 3.66
C ARG A 85 19.03 -11.27 2.80
N LEU A 86 18.55 -10.64 1.72
CA LEU A 86 17.83 -11.36 0.67
C LEU A 86 18.78 -12.42 0.09
N THR A 87 18.71 -13.65 0.57
CA THR A 87 19.29 -14.81 -0.09
C THR A 87 18.40 -15.13 -1.27
N SER A 88 18.61 -14.36 -2.34
CA SER A 88 17.94 -14.52 -3.61
C SER A 88 18.14 -15.96 -4.12
N ASN A 89 17.11 -16.79 -4.02
CA ASN A 89 16.85 -17.70 -5.13
C ASN A 89 16.43 -16.79 -6.29
N ARG A 90 17.32 -16.74 -7.29
CA ARG A 90 17.60 -15.68 -8.28
C ARG A 90 16.47 -15.11 -9.16
N SER A 91 15.19 -15.30 -8.87
CA SER A 91 14.12 -15.05 -9.86
C SER A 91 13.33 -13.75 -9.74
N ILE A 92 13.34 -13.03 -8.60
CA ILE A 92 12.38 -11.92 -8.40
C ILE A 92 12.98 -10.52 -8.65
N LEU A 93 14.27 -10.30 -8.35
CA LEU A 93 14.90 -8.98 -8.50
C LEU A 93 15.28 -8.60 -9.94
N ALA A 94 15.34 -9.57 -10.87
CA ALA A 94 15.70 -9.30 -12.26
C ALA A 94 14.53 -8.76 -13.11
N ALA A 95 13.29 -8.91 -12.65
CA ALA A 95 12.09 -8.57 -13.43
C ALA A 95 11.52 -7.17 -13.15
N ALA A 96 12.05 -6.46 -12.14
CA ALA A 96 11.47 -5.21 -11.63
C ALA A 96 12.02 -3.94 -12.28
N ARG A 97 12.95 -4.03 -13.24
CA ARG A 97 13.45 -2.84 -13.96
C ARG A 97 12.63 -2.65 -15.24
N PRO A 98 11.71 -1.67 -15.32
CA PRO A 98 11.06 -1.36 -16.60
C PRO A 98 12.11 -0.80 -17.60
N PRO A 99 11.86 -0.89 -18.91
CA PRO A 99 12.72 -0.28 -19.92
C PRO A 99 12.80 1.25 -19.77
#